data_AF-A0A2E2K628-F1
#
_entry.id   AF-A0A2E2K628-F1
#
_cell.length_a   1.000
_cell.length_b   1.000
_cell.length_c   1.000
_cell.angle_alpha   90.00
_cell.angle_beta   90.00
_cell.angle_gamma   90.00
#
_symmetry.space_group_name_H-M   'P 1'
#
loop_
_entity.id
_entity.type
_entity.pdbx_description
1 polymer ?
#
loop_
_entity_poly.entity_id
_entity_poly.type
_entity_poly.pdbx_seq_one_letter_code
_entity_poly.pdbx_strand_id
1 'polypeptide(L)' 'MPLGYQCQDCSYQGRKFKQGRCPACGSARIASKDDTEEEQKRGPLGLIVCIVLWAYLAFEIGKRLLL' A
#
# COMPACT_ATOMS: atom_id res chain seq x y z
N MET A 1 -10.91 4.85 21.72
CA MET A 1 -11.53 5.42 20.51
C MET A 1 -12.24 4.31 19.76
N PRO A 2 -13.53 4.39 19.36
CA PRO A 2 -14.16 3.29 18.64
C PRO A 2 -13.69 3.28 17.17
N LEU A 3 -13.05 2.18 16.76
CA LEU A 3 -12.82 1.83 15.36
C LEU A 3 -14.18 1.65 14.69
N GLY A 4 -14.61 2.66 13.95
CA GLY A 4 -15.84 2.66 13.18
C GLY A 4 -15.55 2.48 11.70
N TYR A 5 -16.44 1.80 10.99
CA TYR A 5 -16.45 1.78 9.54
C TYR A 5 -17.44 2.82 9.02
N GLN A 6 -17.15 3.42 7.86
CA GLN A 6 -18.06 4.34 7.19
C GLN A 6 -18.38 3.88 5.77
N CYS A 7 -19.66 3.76 5.45
CA CYS A 7 -20.09 3.45 4.08
C CYS A 7 -19.95 4.69 3.20
N GLN A 8 -19.33 4.54 2.03
CA GLN A 8 -19.05 5.65 1.12
C GLN A 8 -20.28 6.09 0.31
N ASP A 9 -21.28 5.22 0.12
CA ASP A 9 -22.47 5.56 -0.67
C ASP A 9 -23.55 6.26 0.15
N CYS A 10 -23.82 5.75 1.36
CA CYS A 10 -24.89 6.26 2.22
C CYS A 10 -24.40 6.96 3.48
N SER A 11 -23.08 7.18 3.62
CA SER A 11 -22.43 7.84 4.78
C SER A 11 -22.70 7.19 6.15
N TYR A 12 -23.28 5.99 6.17
CA TYR A 12 -23.62 5.25 7.38
C TYR A 12 -22.38 4.85 8.17
N GLN A 13 -22.37 5.10 9.48
CA GLN A 13 -21.25 4.80 10.38
C GLN A 13 -21.63 3.69 11.36
N GLY A 14 -20.79 2.66 11.48
CA GLY A 14 -21.05 1.53 12.37
C GLY A 14 -19.79 1.09 13.12
N ARG A 15 -19.96 0.39 14.26
CA ARG A 15 -18.83 -0.03 15.12
C ARG A 15 -18.19 -1.36 14.73
N LYS A 16 -18.90 -2.26 14.04
CA LYS A 16 -18.40 -3.59 13.64
C LYS A 16 -18.99 -4.00 12.31
N PHE A 17 -18.11 -4.33 11.36
CA PHE A 17 -18.49 -4.81 10.06
C PHE A 17 -18.54 -6.34 10.10
N LYS A 18 -19.74 -6.94 10.16
CA LYS A 18 -19.89 -8.41 10.30
C LYS A 18 -19.91 -9.16 8.97
N GLN A 19 -20.32 -8.49 7.90
CA GLN A 19 -20.52 -9.05 6.57
C GLN A 19 -20.14 -7.94 5.60
N GLY A 20 -19.47 -8.25 4.50
CA GLY A 20 -18.95 -7.35 3.45
C GLY A 20 -19.89 -6.30 2.83
N ARG A 21 -21.03 -5.96 3.45
CA ARG A 21 -22.04 -5.01 2.98
C ARG A 21 -22.55 -4.12 4.12
N CYS A 22 -22.83 -2.87 3.78
CA CYS A 22 -23.42 -1.87 4.65
C CYS A 22 -24.84 -2.29 5.04
N PRO A 23 -25.22 -2.27 6.33
CA PRO A 23 -26.56 -2.68 6.77
C PRO A 23 -27.65 -1.67 6.40
N ALA A 24 -27.30 -0.42 6.09
CA ALA A 24 -28.27 0.62 5.75
C ALA A 24 -28.65 0.63 4.27
N CYS A 25 -27.66 0.48 3.38
CA CYS A 25 -27.86 0.60 1.94
C CYS A 25 -27.45 -0.64 1.13
N GLY A 26 -26.92 -1.68 1.78
CA GLY A 26 -26.49 -2.92 1.11
C GLY A 26 -25.22 -2.79 0.26
N SER A 27 -24.65 -1.59 0.14
CA SER A 27 -23.41 -1.37 -0.63
C SER A 27 -22.20 -2.06 0.01
N ALA A 28 -21.29 -2.56 -0.82
CA ALA A 28 -20.01 -3.13 -0.40
C ALA A 28 -18.86 -2.11 -0.29
N ARG A 29 -19.10 -0.83 -0.63
CA ARG A 29 -18.08 0.24 -0.47
C ARG A 29 -18.08 0.78 0.95
N ILE A 30 -17.29 0.14 1.79
CA ILE A 30 -17.06 0.55 3.18
C ILE A 30 -15.61 0.96 3.34
N ALA A 31 -15.37 2.19 3.76
CA ALA A 31 -14.08 2.63 4.27
C ALA A 31 -13.93 2.09 5.70
N SER A 32 -13.06 1.12 5.90
CA SER A 32 -12.60 0.79 7.25
C SER A 32 -11.57 1.85 7.61
N LYS A 33 -11.76 2.54 8.74
CA LYS A 33 -10.77 3.50 9.24
C LYS A 33 -9.45 2.81 9.67
N ASP A 34 -9.42 1.48 9.57
CA ASP A 34 -8.27 0.60 9.77
C ASP A 34 -7.50 0.33 8.48
N ASP A 35 -8.00 0.76 7.32
CA ASP A 35 -7.17 1.01 6.14
C ASP A 35 -6.45 2.35 6.36
N THR A 36 -5.76 2.43 7.49
CA THR A 36 -4.43 3.02 7.43
C THR A 36 -3.76 2.18 6.37
N GLU A 37 -3.66 2.72 5.15
CA GLU A 37 -2.48 2.54 4.36
C GLU A 37 -1.30 2.84 5.32
N GLU A 38 -0.92 1.83 6.10
CA GLU A 38 0.46 1.42 6.17
C GLU A 38 0.81 1.09 4.73
N GLU A 39 0.96 2.13 3.90
CA GLU A 39 1.98 2.18 2.91
C GLU A 39 3.24 1.92 3.73
N GLN A 40 3.50 0.63 3.94
CA GLN A 40 4.67 0.09 4.58
C GLN A 40 5.75 0.60 3.66
N LYS A 41 6.28 1.80 3.98
CA LYS A 41 7.28 2.52 3.22
C LYS A 41 8.37 1.49 3.02
N ARG A 42 8.36 0.83 1.86
CA ARG A 42 9.39 -0.11 1.48
C ARG A 42 10.63 0.77 1.50
N GLY A 43 11.44 0.60 2.55
CA GLY A 43 12.48 1.56 2.85
C GLY A 43 13.34 1.80 1.62
N PRO A 44 13.95 2.98 1.48
CA PRO A 44 14.76 3.33 0.32
C PRO A 44 15.91 2.32 0.03
N LEU A 45 16.18 1.40 0.97
CA LEU A 45 17.03 0.22 0.78
C LEU A 45 16.78 -0.52 -0.54
N GLY A 46 15.53 -0.79 -0.92
CA GLY A 46 15.25 -1.50 -2.18
C GLY A 46 15.77 -0.74 -3.40
N LEU A 47 15.67 0.58 -3.34
CA LEU A 47 16.10 1.49 -4.42
C LEU A 47 17.64 1.63 -4.43
N ILE A 48 18.27 1.71 -3.25
CA ILE A 48 19.73 1.75 -3.10
C ILE A 48 20.38 0.48 -3.65
N VAL A 49 19.84 -0.70 -3.30
CA VAL A 49 20.36 -1.99 -3.78
C VAL A 49 20.28 -2.07 -5.30
N CYS A 50 19.16 -1.64 -5.89
CA CYS A 50 19.05 -1.54 -7.35
C CYS A 50 20.14 -0.62 -7.92
N ILE A 51 20.30 0.60 -7.43
CA ILE A 51 21.30 1.55 -7.96
C ILE A 51 22.72 0.96 -7.89
N VAL A 52 23.10 0.38 -6.76
CA VAL A 52 24.43 -0.22 -6.57
C VAL A 52 24.64 -1.38 -7.53
N LEU A 53 23.64 -2.26 -7.69
CA LEU A 53 23.70 -3.39 -8.60
C LEU A 53 23.89 -2.95 -10.05
N TRP A 54 23.13 -1.94 -10.49
CA TRP A 54 23.21 -1.39 -11.84
C TRP A 54 24.55 -0.69 -12.09
N ALA A 55 25.04 0.11 -11.14
CA ALA A 55 26.33 0.78 -11.25
C ALA A 55 27.49 -0.23 -11.32
N TYR A 56 27.45 -1.28 -10.50
CA TYR A 56 28.45 -2.36 -10.53
C TYR A 56 28.45 -3.09 -11.87
N LEU A 57 27.27 -3.44 -12.39
CA LEU A 57 27.14 -4.11 -13.68
C LEU A 57 27.67 -3.23 -14.83
N ALA A 58 27.31 -1.95 -14.85
CA ALA A 58 27.79 -1.00 -15.86
C ALA A 58 29.32 -0.82 -15.79
N PHE A 59 29.88 -0.80 -14.58
CA PHE A 59 31.32 -0.72 -14.37
C PHE A 59 32.05 -1.93 -14.94
N GLU A 60 31.56 -3.14 -14.65
CA GLU A 60 32.17 -4.38 -15.13
C GLU A 60 32.10 -4.50 -16.66
N ILE A 61 30.97 -4.12 -17.25
CA ILE A 61 30.78 -4.09 -18.71
C ILE A 61 31.72 -3.06 -19.34
N GLY A 62 31.75 -1.83 -18.81
CA GLY A 62 32.63 -0.77 -19.32
C GLY A 62 34.10 -1.17 -19.23
N LYS A 63 34.50 -1.79 -18.11
CA LYS A 63 35.85 -2.30 -17.92
C LYS A 63 36.21 -3.36 -18.94
N ARG A 64 35.28 -4.27 -19.29
CA ARG A 64 35.51 -5.35 -20.26
C ARG A 64 35.43 -4.90 -21.72
N LEU A 65 34.81 -3.75 -22.00
CA LEU A 65 34.71 -3.16 -23.34
C LEU A 65 35.88 -2.21 -23.65
N LEU A 66 36.51 -1.67 -22.61
CA LEU A 66 37.59 -0.68 -22.70
C LEU A 66 38.99 -1.28 -22.50
N LEU A 67 39.09 -2.54 -22.03
CA LEU A 67 40.28 -3.40 -22.01
C LEU A 67 40.27 -4.37 -23.20
#